data_AF-A0AAD2AAQ0-F1
#
_entry.id   AF-A0AAD2AAQ0-F1
#
_cell.length_a   1.000
_cell.length_b   1.000
_cell.length_c   1.000
_cell.angle_alpha   90.00
_cell.angle_beta   90.00
_cell.angle_gamma   90.00
#
_symmetry.space_group_name_H-M   'P 1'
#
loop_
_entity.id
_entity.type
_entity.pdbx_description
1 polymer ?
#
loop_
_entity_poly.entity_id
_entity_poly.type
_entity_poly.pdbx_seq_one_letter_code
_entity_poly.pdbx_strand_id
1 'polypeptide(L)'
;MVPEPILLRTLKVLDHQIHRAEGLSFDECEHVPETLPYEVLMKKSAPPKSDVPIIIPSNFLEADGFVFGFPTRFGMMAAQFKAFLDVTRDLWRTRQLAGKPTGIFYNTRSQGGGQETTA
;
A
#
# COMPACT_ATOMS: atom_id res chain seq x y z
N MET A 1 34.38 7.32 8.58
CA MET A 1 33.28 6.47 9.05
C MET A 1 32.11 6.70 8.11
N VAL A 2 32.09 5.96 7.01
CA VAL A 2 31.02 6.04 6.00
C VAL A 2 29.93 5.07 6.49
N PRO A 3 28.66 5.48 6.62
CA PRO A 3 27.62 4.60 7.13
C PRO A 3 27.40 3.46 6.13
N GLU A 4 27.31 2.24 6.65
CA GLU A 4 27.01 1.06 5.83
C GLU A 4 25.71 1.28 5.02
N PRO A 5 25.63 0.77 3.78
CA PRO A 5 24.40 0.85 3.01
C PRO A 5 23.30 0.12 3.77
N ILE A 6 22.22 0.83 4.08
CA ILE A 6 20.97 0.24 4.58
C ILE A 6 20.42 -0.61 3.43
N LEU A 7 20.94 -1.84 3.27
CA LEU A 7 20.29 -2.87 2.50
C LEU A 7 19.05 -3.27 3.30
N LEU A 8 17.92 -2.61 3.01
CA LEU A 8 16.59 -3.10 3.36
C LEU A 8 16.49 -4.57 2.92
N ARG A 9 16.37 -5.49 3.88
CA ARG A 9 16.34 -6.93 3.57
C ARG A 9 14.94 -7.38 3.17
N THR A 10 13.90 -6.72 3.66
CA THR A 10 12.51 -7.00 3.27
C THR A 10 11.73 -5.71 3.07
N LEU A 11 11.38 -5.42 1.82
CA LEU A 11 10.56 -4.28 1.42
C LEU A 11 9.17 -4.81 1.00
N LYS A 12 8.13 -4.49 1.79
CA LYS A 12 6.77 -4.92 1.46
C LYS A 12 6.08 -3.92 0.55
N VAL A 13 5.49 -4.42 -0.53
CA VAL A 13 4.59 -3.63 -1.38
C VAL A 13 3.18 -3.86 -0.94
N LEU A 14 2.50 -2.79 -0.56
CA LEU A 14 1.08 -2.82 -0.35
C LEU A 14 0.43 -2.14 -1.52
N ASP A 15 -0.50 -2.83 -2.18
CA ASP A 15 -1.25 -2.21 -3.25
C ASP A 15 -2.77 -2.40 -3.12
N HIS A 16 -3.52 -1.47 -3.72
CA HIS A 16 -4.94 -1.61 -3.96
C HIS A 16 -5.30 -1.25 -5.42
N GLN A 17 -5.33 -2.23 -6.33
CA GLN A 17 -5.73 -2.11 -7.75
C GLN A 17 -4.68 -1.58 -8.74
N ILE A 18 -3.41 -1.54 -8.38
CA ILE A 18 -2.25 -1.44 -9.28
C ILE A 18 -1.71 -2.84 -9.55
N HIS A 19 -2.03 -3.37 -10.73
CA HIS A 19 -1.70 -4.74 -11.12
C HIS A 19 -0.21 -5.01 -11.36
N ARG A 20 0.64 -3.97 -11.40
CA ARG A 20 2.07 -4.11 -11.71
C ARG A 20 2.87 -2.88 -11.26
N ALA A 21 3.97 -3.11 -10.56
CA ALA A 21 5.05 -2.14 -10.37
C ALA A 21 6.26 -2.62 -11.18
N GLU A 22 6.53 -2.00 -12.33
CA GLU A 22 7.68 -2.36 -13.17
C GLU A 22 8.96 -1.74 -12.61
N GLY A 23 10.03 -2.52 -12.48
CA GLY A 23 11.38 -2.03 -12.14
C GLY A 23 11.81 -2.16 -10.68
N LEU A 24 11.01 -2.78 -9.81
CA LEU A 24 11.37 -3.06 -8.43
C LEU A 24 11.29 -4.57 -8.18
N SER A 25 12.41 -5.19 -7.82
CA SER A 25 12.45 -6.58 -7.37
C SER A 25 11.88 -6.63 -5.94
N PHE A 26 10.59 -6.91 -5.81
CA PHE A 26 9.95 -7.05 -4.51
C PHE A 26 9.81 -8.53 -4.17
N ASP A 27 10.21 -8.91 -2.96
CA ASP A 27 10.08 -10.27 -2.48
C ASP A 27 8.61 -10.65 -2.22
N GLU A 28 7.77 -9.71 -1.76
CA GLU A 28 6.37 -9.98 -1.39
C GLU A 28 5.45 -8.76 -1.68
N CYS A 29 4.41 -8.97 -2.49
CA CYS A 29 3.32 -8.02 -2.69
C CYS A 29 2.09 -8.49 -1.90
N GLU A 30 1.47 -7.57 -1.17
CA GLU A 30 0.26 -7.82 -0.39
C GLU A 30 -0.81 -6.77 -0.74
N HIS A 31 -2.08 -7.17 -0.71
CA HIS A 31 -3.21 -6.26 -0.93
C HIS A 31 -3.82 -5.82 0.39
N VAL A 32 -4.24 -4.56 0.46
CA VAL A 32 -5.09 -4.11 1.57
C VAL A 32 -6.47 -4.76 1.49
N PRO A 33 -7.14 -5.01 2.63
CA PRO A 33 -8.47 -5.62 2.63
C PRO A 33 -9.48 -4.79 1.83
N GLU A 34 -10.28 -5.47 1.00
CA GLU A 34 -11.43 -4.86 0.35
C GLU A 34 -12.51 -4.51 1.40
N THR A 35 -13.08 -3.31 1.29
CA THR A 35 -14.09 -2.79 2.25
C THR A 35 -15.51 -2.98 1.73
N LEU A 36 -15.68 -3.18 0.42
CA LEU A 36 -16.99 -3.40 -0.18
C LEU A 36 -17.41 -4.88 -0.13
N PRO A 37 -18.68 -5.18 0.17
CA PRO A 37 -19.22 -6.53 0.02
C PRO A 37 -19.11 -7.05 -1.41
N TYR A 38 -18.94 -8.37 -1.56
CA TYR A 38 -18.78 -9.03 -2.86
C TYR A 38 -19.91 -8.71 -3.85
N GLU A 39 -21.16 -8.66 -3.38
CA GLU A 39 -22.32 -8.31 -4.20
C GLU A 39 -22.22 -6.90 -4.82
N VAL A 40 -21.59 -5.95 -4.12
CA VAL A 40 -21.39 -4.58 -4.61
C VAL A 40 -20.27 -4.55 -5.64
N LEU A 41 -19.22 -5.35 -5.44
CA LEU A 41 -18.10 -5.48 -6.39
C LEU A 41 -18.57 -6.03 -7.73
N MET A 42 -19.42 -7.06 -7.70
CA MET A 42 -19.99 -7.65 -8.93
C MET A 42 -20.84 -6.65 -9.71
N LYS A 43 -21.62 -5.81 -9.02
CA LYS A 43 -22.41 -4.74 -9.65
C LYS A 43 -21.56 -3.63 -10.25
N LYS A 44 -20.34 -3.41 -9.73
CA LYS A 44 -19.41 -2.38 -10.21
C LYS A 44 -18.47 -2.89 -11.30
N SER A 45 -18.66 -4.13 -11.79
CA SER A 45 -17.75 -4.78 -12.72
C SER A 45 -16.30 -4.75 -12.24
N ALA A 46 -16.11 -4.91 -10.92
CA ALA A 46 -14.78 -4.95 -10.33
C ALA A 46 -14.01 -6.17 -10.88
N PRO A 47 -12.67 -6.07 -11.01
CA PRO A 47 -11.84 -7.22 -11.37
C PRO A 47 -12.08 -8.39 -10.41
N PRO A 48 -11.93 -9.64 -10.89
CA PRO A 48 -11.99 -10.81 -10.01
C PRO A 48 -10.92 -10.72 -8.93
N LYS A 49 -11.18 -11.38 -7.79
CA LYS A 49 -10.27 -11.42 -6.65
C LYS A 49 -8.90 -11.94 -7.12
N SER A 50 -7.86 -11.19 -6.79
CA SER A 50 -6.47 -11.59 -7.07
C SER A 50 -6.01 -12.64 -6.06
N ASP A 51 -5.07 -13.50 -6.47
CA ASP A 51 -4.40 -14.49 -5.61
C ASP A 51 -3.35 -13.87 -4.68
N VAL A 52 -3.13 -12.56 -4.77
CA VAL A 52 -2.22 -11.81 -3.91
C VAL A 52 -2.69 -11.87 -2.45
N PRO A 53 -1.79 -12.18 -1.49
CA PRO A 53 -2.14 -12.25 -0.07
C PRO A 53 -2.67 -10.92 0.47
N ILE A 54 -3.58 -10.99 1.45
CA ILE A 54 -4.13 -9.80 2.11
C ILE A 54 -3.29 -9.46 3.33
N ILE A 55 -2.83 -8.23 3.44
CA ILE A 55 -2.04 -7.77 4.59
C ILE A 55 -2.91 -7.62 5.83
N ILE A 56 -2.36 -7.99 6.99
CA ILE A 56 -2.89 -7.66 8.32
C ILE A 56 -1.91 -6.75 9.09
N PRO A 57 -2.38 -5.94 10.05
CA PRO A 57 -1.52 -4.98 10.75
C PRO A 57 -0.23 -5.57 11.36
N SER A 58 -0.28 -6.81 11.86
CA SER A 58 0.90 -7.47 12.44
C SER A 58 2.02 -7.70 11.43
N ASN A 59 1.72 -7.81 10.13
CA ASN A 59 2.75 -7.98 9.09
C ASN A 59 3.67 -6.76 8.96
N PHE A 60 3.25 -5.58 9.42
CA PHE A 60 4.11 -4.39 9.42
C PHE A 60 5.33 -4.53 10.36
N LEU A 61 5.26 -5.42 11.34
CA LEU A 61 6.36 -5.62 12.29
C LEU A 61 7.53 -6.36 11.66
N GLU A 62 7.25 -7.20 10.66
CA GLU A 62 8.21 -8.09 10.00
C GLU A 62 8.99 -7.37 8.88
N ALA A 63 8.45 -6.27 8.33
CA ALA A 63 9.06 -5.55 7.23
C ALA A 63 10.10 -4.53 7.71
N ASP A 64 11.23 -4.40 7.01
CA ASP A 64 12.23 -3.37 7.30
C ASP A 64 11.80 -1.98 6.80
N GLY A 65 10.96 -1.96 5.77
CA GLY A 65 10.39 -0.75 5.18
C GLY A 65 9.23 -1.08 4.25
N PHE A 66 8.60 -0.03 3.72
CA PHE A 66 7.35 -0.16 2.98
C PHE A 66 7.37 0.61 1.67
N VAL A 67 6.64 0.10 0.69
CA VAL A 67 6.21 0.87 -0.47
C VAL A 67 4.70 0.75 -0.58
N PHE A 68 4.00 1.89 -0.55
CA PHE A 68 2.55 1.94 -0.62
C PHE A 68 2.07 2.38 -2.00
N GLY A 69 1.26 1.55 -2.63
CA GLY A 69 0.64 1.73 -3.93
C GLY A 69 -0.87 1.91 -3.80
N PHE A 70 -1.43 2.95 -4.43
CA PHE A 70 -2.88 3.07 -4.54
C PHE A 70 -3.30 4.03 -5.68
N PRO A 71 -4.48 3.82 -6.29
CA PRO A 71 -5.02 4.74 -7.27
C PRO A 71 -5.44 6.04 -6.60
N THR A 72 -5.20 7.15 -7.28
CA THR A 72 -5.69 8.45 -6.85
C THR A 72 -7.22 8.52 -6.93
N ARG A 73 -7.85 8.93 -5.84
CA ARG A 73 -9.27 9.26 -5.75
C ARG A 73 -9.40 10.72 -5.31
N PHE A 74 -9.60 11.63 -6.26
CA PHE A 74 -9.75 13.07 -6.01
C PHE A 74 -8.57 13.70 -5.26
N GLY A 75 -7.35 13.33 -5.63
CA GLY A 75 -6.13 13.82 -4.94
C GLY A 75 -5.89 13.18 -3.58
N MET A 76 -6.54 12.05 -3.28
CA MET A 76 -6.37 11.29 -2.03
C MET A 76 -6.14 9.81 -2.33
N MET A 77 -5.68 9.07 -1.33
CA MET A 77 -5.60 7.60 -1.38
C MET A 77 -6.99 6.94 -1.52
N ALA A 78 -7.02 5.70 -2.00
CA ALA A 78 -8.23 4.89 -2.04
C ALA A 78 -8.79 4.65 -0.62
N ALA A 79 -10.12 4.57 -0.51
CA ALA A 79 -10.81 4.40 0.78
C ALA A 79 -10.40 3.11 1.52
N GLN A 80 -10.16 2.03 0.78
CA GLN A 80 -9.67 0.75 1.32
C GLN A 80 -8.30 0.92 1.99
N PHE A 81 -7.40 1.65 1.34
CA PHE A 81 -6.07 1.93 1.89
C PHE A 81 -6.16 2.76 3.17
N LYS A 82 -6.99 3.82 3.15
CA LYS A 82 -7.25 4.65 4.34
C LYS A 82 -7.83 3.83 5.49
N ALA A 83 -8.81 2.96 5.21
CA ALA A 83 -9.43 2.09 6.21
C ALA A 83 -8.41 1.11 6.82
N PHE A 84 -7.49 0.58 6.01
CA PHE A 84 -6.41 -0.25 6.51
C PHE A 84 -5.46 0.52 7.44
N LEU A 85 -5.02 1.72 7.06
CA LEU A 85 -4.19 2.55 7.94
C LEU A 85 -4.90 2.87 9.27
N ASP A 86 -6.23 3.09 9.26
CA ASP A 86 -6.99 3.38 10.47
C ASP A 86 -7.00 2.23 11.49
N VAL A 87 -6.91 0.97 11.03
CA VAL A 87 -6.79 -0.19 11.93
C VAL A 87 -5.38 -0.37 12.50
N THR A 88 -4.38 0.38 12.04
CA THR A 88 -2.99 0.31 12.56
C THR A 88 -2.72 1.22 13.77
N ARG A 89 -3.77 1.80 14.37
CA ARG A 89 -3.67 2.76 15.49
C ARG A 89 -2.81 2.29 16.67
N ASP A 90 -2.80 0.99 16.97
CA ASP A 90 -2.04 0.43 18.08
C ASP A 90 -0.53 0.38 17.79
N LEU A 91 -0.16 0.11 16.54
CA LEU A 91 1.23 0.19 16.06
C LEU A 91 1.73 1.64 16.09
N TRP A 92 0.88 2.59 15.70
CA TRP A 92 1.17 4.01 15.78
C TRP A 92 1.36 4.48 17.23
N ARG A 93 0.43 4.13 18.11
CA ARG A 93 0.46 4.50 19.54
C ARG A 93 1.74 4.03 20.23
N THR A 94 2.23 2.86 19.85
CA THR A 94 3.44 2.24 20.41
C THR A 94 4.72 2.60 19.63
N ARG A 95 4.61 3.43 18.59
CA ARG A 95 5.73 3.83 17.69
C ARG A 95 6.45 2.65 17.03
N GLN A 96 5.79 1.51 16.85
CA GLN A 96 6.39 0.30 16.29
C GLN A 96 6.85 0.45 14.82
N LEU A 97 6.31 1.43 14.09
CA LEU A 97 6.68 1.71 12.70
C LEU A 97 7.70 2.87 12.57
N ALA A 98 8.11 3.48 13.68
CA ALA A 98 8.99 4.64 13.64
C ALA A 98 10.37 4.26 13.08
N GLY A 99 10.89 5.08 12.17
CA GLY A 99 12.20 4.89 11.55
C GLY A 99 12.23 3.90 10.38
N LYS A 100 11.14 3.19 10.10
CA LYS A 100 11.03 2.33 8.91
C LYS A 100 10.87 3.22 7.65
N PRO A 101 11.78 3.14 6.67
CA PRO A 101 11.66 3.93 5.44
C PRO A 101 10.39 3.54 4.68
N THR A 102 9.73 4.54 4.11
CA THR A 102 8.46 4.38 3.39
C THR A 102 8.51 5.16 2.09
N GLY A 103 8.17 4.48 1.00
CA GLY A 103 7.89 5.10 -0.29
C GLY A 103 6.39 5.02 -0.61
N ILE A 104 5.94 5.89 -1.51
CA ILE A 104 4.59 5.83 -2.06
C ILE A 104 4.64 5.91 -3.58
N PHE A 105 3.70 5.27 -4.24
CA PHE A 105 3.42 5.44 -5.65
C PHE A 105 1.92 5.40 -5.87
N TYR A 106 1.48 6.05 -6.93
CA TYR A 106 0.06 6.18 -7.23
C TYR A 106 -0.13 6.27 -8.73
N ASN A 107 -1.36 6.03 -9.17
CA ASN A 107 -1.76 6.25 -10.55
C ASN A 107 -2.91 7.24 -10.64
N THR A 108 -2.93 8.00 -11.73
CA THR A 108 -3.99 8.96 -12.04
C THR A 108 -4.50 8.70 -13.45
N ARG A 109 -5.78 8.99 -13.71
CA ARG A 109 -6.35 8.86 -15.05
C ARG A 109 -5.98 10.02 -15.99
N SER A 110 -5.62 11.17 -15.46
CA SER A 110 -5.32 12.38 -16.23
C SER A 110 -4.12 13.13 -15.68
N GLN A 111 -3.44 13.89 -16.55
CA GLN A 111 -2.42 14.85 -16.13
C GLN A 111 -3.05 15.91 -15.21
N GLY A 112 -2.36 16.27 -14.13
CA GLY A 112 -2.88 17.18 -13.10
C GLY A 112 -4.02 16.58 -12.25
N GLY A 113 -4.38 15.30 -12.44
CA GLY A 113 -5.46 14.62 -11.73
C GLY A 113 -5.13 14.20 -10.29
N GLY A 114 -4.23 14.91 -9.62
CA GLY A 114 -3.73 14.58 -8.29
C GLY A 114 -2.39 13.85 -8.25
N GLN A 115 -1.58 13.95 -9.32
CA GLN A 115 -0.21 13.44 -9.36
C GLN A 115 0.68 14.02 -8.26
N GLU A 116 0.38 15.23 -7.78
CA GLU A 116 1.15 15.87 -6.71
C GLU A 116 0.41 15.79 -5.38
N THR A 117 -0.91 15.94 -5.38
CA THR A 117 -1.70 16.01 -4.14
C THR A 117 -1.95 14.64 -3.50
N THR A 118 -1.86 13.56 -4.26
CA THR A 118 -1.89 12.18 -3.71
C THR A 118 -0.55 11.79 -3.10
N ALA A 119 0.52 12.48 -3.48
CA ALA A 119 1.89 12.24 -3.04
C ALA A 119 2.13 12.69 -1.58
#